data_AF-T0YSW4-F1
#
_entry.id   AF-T0YSW4-F1
#
_cell.length_a   1.000
_cell.length_b   1.000
_cell.length_c   1.000
_cell.angle_alpha   90.00
_cell.angle_beta   90.00
_cell.angle_gamma   90.00
#
_symmetry.space_group_name_H-M   'P 1'
#
loop_
_entity.id
_entity.type
_entity.pdbx_description
1 polymer ?
#
loop_
_entity_poly.entity_id
_entity_poly.type
_entity_poly.pdbx_seq_one_letter_code
_entity_poly.pdbx_strand_id
1 'polypeptide(L)'
;YVYAADAGTSGGEDLNANCRKSGVAATLLPVNSGEPNAWGLYNFDGNVQQWVRSAGRLQARGGDYRDSFSECKPSTARPQSGAPSAVTGFRVLREIK
;
A
#
# COMPACT_ATOMS: atom_id res chain seq x y z
N TYR A 1 -3.11 -7.28 -6.72
CA TYR A 1 -2.64 -6.42 -5.61
C TYR A 1 -2.47 -7.23 -4.34
N VAL A 2 -3.54 -7.58 -3.61
CA VAL A 2 -3.46 -8.29 -2.30
C VAL A 2 -2.54 -9.52 -2.36
N TYR A 3 -2.75 -10.39 -3.35
CA TYR A 3 -1.90 -11.58 -3.55
C TYR A 3 -0.40 -11.29 -3.61
N ALA A 4 0.01 -10.22 -4.30
CA ALA A 4 1.42 -9.83 -4.41
C ALA A 4 1.92 -9.10 -3.15
N ALA A 5 1.05 -8.35 -2.47
CA ALA A 5 1.37 -7.68 -1.21
C ALA A 5 1.60 -8.70 -0.09
N ASP A 6 0.77 -9.75 -0.02
CA ASP A 6 0.83 -10.75 1.03
C ASP A 6 1.97 -11.77 0.86
N ALA A 7 2.72 -11.72 -0.24
CA ALA A 7 3.73 -12.70 -0.58
C ALA A 7 4.80 -12.85 0.53
N GLY A 8 4.78 -13.99 1.22
CA GLY A 8 5.69 -14.28 2.33
C GLY A 8 5.42 -13.48 3.60
N THR A 9 4.24 -12.86 3.73
CA THR A 9 3.78 -12.21 4.96
C THR A 9 2.80 -13.11 5.72
N SER A 10 2.73 -12.97 7.04
CA SER A 10 1.80 -13.73 7.90
C SER A 10 0.35 -13.21 7.83
N GLY A 11 -0.21 -13.11 6.63
CA GLY A 11 -1.59 -12.61 6.42
C GLY A 11 -1.70 -11.10 6.26
N GLY A 12 -0.66 -10.46 5.70
CA GLY A 12 -0.76 -9.10 5.18
C GLY A 12 -0.50 -7.97 6.17
N GLU A 13 0.18 -8.20 7.29
CA GLU A 13 0.64 -7.11 8.15
C GLU A 13 2.15 -6.95 8.00
N ASP A 14 2.59 -5.88 7.32
CA ASP A 14 3.98 -5.42 7.44
C ASP A 14 4.14 -4.62 8.72
N LEU A 15 4.86 -5.19 9.69
CA LEU A 15 5.20 -4.51 10.95
C LEU A 15 6.04 -3.24 10.73
N ASN A 16 6.70 -3.16 9.57
CA ASN A 16 7.51 -2.05 9.12
C ASN A 16 6.74 -1.10 8.17
N ALA A 17 5.44 -1.32 7.95
CA ALA A 17 4.63 -0.45 7.12
C ALA A 17 4.75 1.01 7.59
N ASN A 18 4.98 1.91 6.64
CA ASN A 18 5.08 3.34 6.90
C ASN A 18 3.68 3.94 7.08
N CYS A 19 3.11 3.73 8.27
CA CYS A 19 1.80 4.22 8.68
C CYS A 19 1.89 4.86 10.06
N ARG A 20 0.87 5.62 10.44
CA ARG A 20 0.88 6.34 11.72
C ARG A 20 0.81 5.35 12.89
N LYS A 21 1.87 5.31 13.69
CA LYS A 21 1.95 4.57 14.96
C LYS A 21 1.61 5.51 16.12
N SER A 22 1.13 4.97 17.24
CA SER A 22 0.71 5.80 18.39
C SER A 22 1.86 6.70 18.86
N GLY A 23 1.62 8.01 18.91
CA GLY A 23 2.61 9.01 19.32
C GLY A 23 3.70 9.33 18.29
N VAL A 24 3.69 8.70 17.10
CA VAL A 24 4.69 8.91 16.05
C VAL A 24 3.99 9.31 14.75
N ALA A 25 4.15 10.58 14.36
CA ALA A 25 3.74 11.04 13.04
C ALA A 25 4.62 10.39 11.97
N ALA A 26 3.98 9.88 10.91
CA ALA A 26 4.68 9.40 9.72
C ALA A 26 4.70 10.48 8.64
N THR A 27 5.63 10.34 7.69
CA THR A 27 5.76 11.19 6.49
C THR A 27 5.96 10.29 5.27
N LEU A 28 5.94 10.86 4.07
CA LEU A 28 6.37 10.14 2.88
C LEU A 28 7.85 9.76 2.98
N LEU A 29 8.14 8.51 2.67
CA LEU A 29 9.50 7.96 2.64
C LEU A 29 9.90 7.61 1.20
N PRO A 30 11.21 7.56 0.90
CA PRO A 30 11.73 6.99 -0.34
C PRO A 30 11.11 5.63 -0.66
N VAL A 31 10.91 5.34 -1.94
CA VAL A 31 10.15 4.15 -2.41
C VAL A 31 10.77 2.80 -2.02
N ASN A 32 12.04 2.79 -1.63
CA ASN A 32 12.82 1.64 -1.18
C ASN A 32 13.18 1.69 0.32
N SER A 33 12.55 2.57 1.09
CA SER A 33 12.64 2.54 2.55
C SER A 33 11.80 1.39 3.12
N GLY A 34 12.28 0.78 4.20
CA GLY A 34 11.65 -0.38 4.84
C GLY A 34 12.22 -1.70 4.33
N GLU A 35 11.49 -2.78 4.61
CA GLU A 35 11.84 -4.14 4.20
C GLU A 35 10.92 -4.58 3.04
N PRO A 36 11.44 -5.28 2.01
CA PRO A 36 10.57 -5.85 0.99
C PRO A 36 9.87 -7.11 1.51
N ASN A 37 8.72 -7.44 0.94
CA ASN A 37 8.15 -8.78 1.11
C ASN A 37 8.97 -9.86 0.35
N ALA A 38 8.54 -11.12 0.41
CA ALA A 38 9.28 -12.24 -0.20
C ALA A 38 9.40 -12.17 -1.74
N TRP A 39 8.68 -11.26 -2.39
CA TRP A 39 8.77 -10.99 -3.83
C TRP A 39 9.55 -9.71 -4.17
N GLY A 40 10.17 -9.06 -3.18
CA GLY A 40 10.92 -7.83 -3.39
C GLY A 40 10.06 -6.56 -3.42
N LEU A 41 8.77 -6.64 -3.04
CA LEU A 41 7.87 -5.49 -3.05
C LEU A 41 8.03 -4.68 -1.77
N TYR A 42 8.45 -3.42 -1.90
CA TYR A 42 8.49 -2.44 -0.81
C TYR A 42 7.19 -1.65 -0.74
N ASN A 43 6.83 -1.11 0.44
CA ASN A 43 5.72 -0.17 0.60
C ASN A 43 4.43 -0.66 -0.07
N PHE A 44 4.06 -1.92 0.18
CA PHE A 44 2.82 -2.48 -0.34
C PHE A 44 1.64 -1.97 0.47
N ASP A 45 1.78 -1.85 1.78
CA ASP A 45 0.94 -1.15 2.75
C ASP A 45 1.62 0.13 3.26
N GLY A 46 0.83 1.18 3.46
CA GLY A 46 1.32 2.48 3.89
C GLY A 46 2.13 3.24 2.84
N ASN A 47 2.90 4.22 3.32
CA ASN A 47 3.53 5.28 2.51
C ASN A 47 2.49 6.05 1.69
N VAL A 48 2.08 5.54 0.53
CA VAL A 48 0.96 6.05 -0.25
C VAL A 48 -0.02 4.92 -0.56
N GLN A 49 -1.30 5.23 -0.50
CA GLN A 49 -2.31 4.31 -1.01
C GLN A 49 -2.17 4.19 -2.53
N GLN A 50 -2.48 3.02 -3.08
CA GLN A 50 -2.20 2.71 -4.48
C GLN A 50 -3.48 2.55 -5.28
N TRP A 51 -3.58 3.25 -6.41
CA TRP A 51 -4.63 2.98 -7.38
C TRP A 51 -4.53 1.57 -7.92
N VAL A 52 -5.66 0.87 -7.86
CA VAL A 52 -5.85 -0.48 -8.37
C VAL A 52 -7.16 -0.51 -9.15
N ARG A 53 -7.10 -1.06 -10.37
CA ARG A 53 -8.30 -1.42 -11.13
C ARG A 53 -8.68 -2.85 -10.80
N SER A 54 -9.94 -3.05 -10.40
CA SER A 54 -10.50 -4.38 -10.15
C SER A 54 -11.96 -4.41 -10.57
N ALA A 55 -12.35 -5.40 -11.37
CA ALA A 55 -13.71 -5.56 -11.90
C ALA A 55 -14.30 -4.26 -12.50
N GLY A 56 -13.50 -3.53 -13.28
CA GLY A 56 -13.90 -2.27 -13.92
C GLY A 56 -13.97 -1.05 -12.98
N ARG A 57 -13.74 -1.21 -11.68
CA ARG A 57 -13.76 -0.12 -10.68
C ARG A 57 -12.35 0.32 -10.32
N LEU A 58 -12.17 1.62 -10.11
CA LEU A 58 -10.95 2.18 -9.55
C LEU A 58 -11.07 2.26 -8.02
N GLN A 59 -10.05 1.77 -7.33
CA GLN A 59 -9.96 1.79 -5.87
C GLN A 59 -8.56 2.22 -5.46
N ALA A 60 -8.41 2.77 -4.26
CA ALA A 60 -7.14 2.90 -3.57
C ALA A 60 -6.99 1.73 -2.58
N ARG A 61 -5.79 1.13 -2.52
CA ARG A 61 -5.48 -0.03 -1.67
C ARG A 61 -4.24 0.23 -0.80
N GLY A 62 -4.12 -0.49 0.32
CA GLY A 62 -2.91 -0.51 1.17
C GLY A 62 -2.82 0.55 2.27
N GLY A 63 -3.62 1.61 2.17
CA GLY A 63 -3.53 2.76 3.08
C GLY A 63 -2.36 3.69 2.76
N ASP A 64 -2.33 4.83 3.43
CA ASP A 64 -1.28 5.85 3.32
C ASP A 64 -0.64 6.15 4.68
N TYR A 65 0.45 6.93 4.69
CA TYR A 65 1.22 7.21 5.91
C TYR A 65 0.41 7.84 7.06
N ARG A 66 -0.76 8.42 6.79
CA ARG A 66 -1.61 9.04 7.82
C ARG A 66 -2.58 8.05 8.46
N ASP A 67 -2.80 6.91 7.81
CA ASP A 67 -3.68 5.86 8.32
C ASP A 67 -3.12 5.29 9.61
N SER A 68 -4.02 4.90 10.52
CA SER A 68 -3.59 4.17 11.71
C SER A 68 -2.93 2.85 11.28
N PHE A 69 -1.91 2.41 12.01
CA PHE A 69 -1.25 1.14 11.74
C PHE A 69 -2.25 -0.04 11.61
N SER A 70 -3.33 -0.05 12.40
CA SER A 70 -4.39 -1.07 12.31
C SER A 70 -5.23 -1.05 11.03
N GLU A 71 -5.32 0.10 10.35
CA GLU A 71 -6.06 0.28 9.09
C GLU A 71 -5.14 0.17 7.87
N CYS A 72 -3.82 0.07 8.10
CA CYS A 72 -2.82 0.06 7.06
C CYS A 72 -2.54 -1.38 6.64
N LYS A 73 -3.44 -1.93 5.81
CA LYS A 73 -3.42 -3.34 5.41
C LYS A 73 -3.61 -3.47 3.90
N PRO A 74 -3.08 -4.53 3.26
CA PRO A 74 -3.35 -4.85 1.85
C PRO A 74 -4.85 -4.98 1.54
N SER A 75 -5.64 -5.43 2.51
CA SER A 75 -7.09 -5.56 2.38
C SER A 75 -7.82 -4.20 2.38
N THR A 76 -7.23 -3.14 2.94
CA THR A 76 -7.82 -1.79 2.98
C THR A 76 -8.12 -1.32 1.57
N ALA A 77 -9.37 -0.90 1.38
CA ALA A 77 -9.91 -0.54 0.07
C ALA A 77 -10.83 0.67 0.18
N ARG A 78 -10.57 1.68 -0.64
CA ARG A 78 -11.39 2.89 -0.72
C ARG A 78 -11.81 3.13 -2.17
N PRO A 79 -13.09 3.34 -2.48
CA PRO A 79 -13.50 3.78 -3.81
C PRO A 79 -12.75 5.05 -4.24
N GLN A 80 -12.43 5.17 -5.53
CA GLN A 80 -11.71 6.32 -6.08
C GLN A 80 -12.34 6.80 -7.37
N SER A 81 -12.42 8.13 -7.53
CA SER A 81 -12.87 8.80 -8.75
C SER A 81 -11.74 8.98 -9.78
N GLY A 82 -10.48 8.77 -9.39
CA GLY A 82 -9.30 9.08 -10.20
C GLY A 82 -8.82 10.53 -10.07
N ALA A 83 -9.43 11.31 -9.17
CA ALA A 83 -8.96 12.65 -8.85
C ALA A 83 -7.53 12.60 -8.26
N PRO A 84 -6.67 13.59 -8.58
CA PRO A 84 -5.31 13.65 -8.06
C PRO A 84 -5.31 13.80 -6.54
N SER A 85 -4.33 13.17 -5.89
CA SER A 85 -4.18 13.19 -4.44
C SER A 85 -2.70 13.06 -4.06
N ALA A 86 -2.24 13.89 -3.12
CA ALA A 86 -0.85 13.89 -2.64
C ALA A 86 -0.44 12.58 -1.94
N VAL A 87 -1.40 11.74 -1.58
CA VAL A 87 -1.17 10.48 -0.86
C VAL A 87 -1.55 9.25 -1.68
N THR A 88 -1.91 9.43 -2.95
CA THR A 88 -2.33 8.33 -3.82
C THR A 88 -1.36 8.20 -4.98
N GLY A 89 -0.65 7.07 -5.00
CA GLY A 89 0.23 6.69 -6.09
C GLY A 89 -0.34 5.51 -6.88
N PHE A 90 0.53 4.89 -7.68
CA PHE A 90 0.22 3.65 -8.37
C PHE A 90 1.50 2.88 -8.68
N ARG A 91 1.33 1.60 -9.01
CA ARG A 91 2.37 0.76 -9.59
C ARG A 91 1.90 0.27 -10.95
N VAL A 92 2.84 0.09 -11.86
CA VAL A 92 2.57 -0.53 -13.15
C VAL A 92 2.78 -2.03 -13.05
N LEU A 93 1.96 -2.80 -13.76
CA LEU A 93 2.10 -4.23 -13.94
C LEU A 93 2.43 -4.49 -15.41
N ARG A 94 3.27 -5.49 -15.67
CA ARG A 94 3.51 -6.00 -17.02
C ARG A 94 3.27 -7.51 -17.03
N GLU A 95 2.44 -7.96 -17.96
CA GLU A 95 2.32 -9.39 -18.27
C GLU A 95 3.60 -9.87 -18.94
N ILE A 96 4.11 -11.03 -18.52
CA ILE A 96 5.28 -11.67 -19.13
C ILE A 96 4.76 -12.84 -19.96
N LYS A 97 5.19 -12.93 -21.22
CA LYS A 97 4.94 -14.05 -22.12
C LYS A 97 6.18 -14.93 -22.21
#